data_AF-A0A1F6R4I9-F1
#
_entry.id   AF-A0A1F6R4I9-F1
#
_cell.length_a   1.000
_cell.length_b   1.000
_cell.length_c   1.000
_cell.angle_alpha   90.00
_cell.angle_beta   90.00
_cell.angle_gamma   90.00
#
_symmetry.space_group_name_H-M   'P 1'
#
loop_
_entity.id
_entity.type
_entity.pdbx_description
1 polymer ?
#
loop_
_entity_poly.entity_id
_entity_poly.type
_entity_poly.pdbx_seq_one_letter_code
_entity_poly.pdbx_strand_id
1 'polypeptide(L)'
;MADTLSYTTEKALKDAGDKITPEEKKPVEDAIAELNKVKNGDDLADIKAKTEVLSQAAQKIGETLYKAAAEAQKKDEPPKEGDKPKEAETEEKKDDPKPEDPKSSSKDDGAGKK
;
A
#
# COMPACT_ATOMS: atom_id res chain seq x y z
N MET A 1 8.24 3.98 -13.79
CA MET A 1 7.42 3.43 -12.69
C MET A 1 6.61 2.22 -13.15
N ALA A 2 5.93 2.28 -14.31
CA ALA A 2 5.20 1.16 -14.89
C ALA A 2 6.02 -0.15 -15.03
N ASP A 3 7.23 -0.07 -15.59
CA ASP A 3 8.14 -1.23 -15.68
C ASP A 3 8.51 -1.82 -14.31
N THR A 4 8.91 -0.96 -13.38
CA THR A 4 9.27 -1.38 -12.03
C THR A 4 8.10 -2.10 -11.35
N LEU A 5 6.90 -1.52 -11.43
CA LEU A 5 5.71 -2.09 -10.80
C LEU A 5 5.31 -3.42 -11.43
N SER A 6 5.36 -3.52 -12.76
CA SER A 6 5.10 -4.78 -13.50
C SER A 6 6.04 -5.87 -13.02
N TYR A 7 7.35 -5.59 -13.06
CA TYR A 7 8.38 -6.55 -12.67
C TYR A 7 8.28 -6.98 -11.20
N THR A 8 8.09 -6.04 -10.27
CA THR A 8 7.98 -6.38 -8.84
C THR A 8 6.73 -7.21 -8.56
N THR A 9 5.64 -6.94 -9.27
CA THR A 9 4.38 -7.68 -9.10
C THR A 9 4.48 -9.09 -9.71
N GLU A 10 5.10 -9.24 -10.89
CA GLU A 10 5.39 -10.56 -11.46
C GLU A 10 6.25 -11.40 -10.52
N LYS A 11 7.26 -10.78 -9.90
CA LYS A 11 8.10 -11.45 -8.90
C LYS A 11 7.27 -11.86 -7.69
N ALA A 12 6.42 -10.99 -7.17
CA ALA A 12 5.55 -11.30 -6.03
C ALA A 12 4.60 -12.47 -6.32
N LEU A 13 4.01 -12.54 -7.53
CA LEU A 13 3.18 -13.67 -7.94
C LEU A 13 3.97 -14.99 -8.02
N LYS A 14 5.22 -14.94 -8.50
CA LYS A 14 6.11 -16.11 -8.53
C LYS A 14 6.50 -16.57 -7.12
N ASP A 15 6.85 -15.63 -6.25
CA ASP A 15 7.21 -15.89 -4.85
C ASP A 15 6.00 -16.39 -4.02
N ALA A 16 4.80 -15.94 -4.39
CA ALA A 16 3.56 -16.43 -3.82
C ALA A 16 3.28 -17.90 -4.15
N GLY A 17 3.63 -18.34 -5.37
CA GLY A 17 3.52 -19.74 -5.78
C GLY A 17 2.11 -20.29 -5.51
N ASP A 18 2.02 -21.36 -4.73
CA ASP A 18 0.76 -22.04 -4.40
C ASP A 18 -0.02 -21.40 -3.23
N LYS A 19 0.49 -20.31 -2.62
CA LYS A 19 -0.17 -19.62 -1.50
C LYS A 19 -1.34 -18.73 -1.94
N ILE A 20 -1.48 -18.49 -3.23
CA ILE A 20 -2.54 -17.67 -3.81
C ILE A 20 -3.29 -18.48 -4.87
N THR A 21 -4.60 -18.30 -4.92
CA THR A 21 -5.45 -19.06 -5.83
C THR A 21 -5.37 -18.54 -7.27
N PRO A 22 -5.73 -19.35 -8.29
CA PRO A 22 -5.81 -18.89 -9.67
C PRO A 22 -6.74 -17.68 -9.85
N GLU A 23 -7.82 -17.63 -9.06
CA GLU A 23 -8.81 -16.54 -9.07
C GLU A 23 -8.21 -15.22 -8.55
N GLU A 24 -7.28 -15.28 -7.60
CA GLU A 24 -6.53 -14.12 -7.12
C GLU A 24 -5.38 -13.73 -8.06
N LYS A 25 -4.71 -14.71 -8.68
CA LYS A 25 -3.60 -14.49 -9.63
C LYS A 25 -4.06 -13.80 -10.90
N LYS A 26 -5.14 -14.32 -11.51
CA LYS A 26 -5.62 -13.89 -12.83
C LYS A 26 -5.79 -12.37 -13.00
N PRO A 27 -6.49 -11.63 -12.10
CA PRO A 27 -6.66 -10.18 -12.27
C PRO A 27 -5.34 -9.41 -12.23
N VAL A 28 -4.32 -9.94 -11.54
CA VAL A 28 -2.99 -9.33 -11.44
C VAL A 28 -2.20 -9.60 -12.72
N GLU A 29 -2.23 -10.83 -13.24
CA GLU A 29 -1.62 -11.19 -14.53
C GLU A 29 -2.23 -10.38 -15.68
N ASP A 30 -3.56 -10.25 -15.69
CA ASP A 30 -4.29 -9.44 -16.67
C ASP A 30 -3.85 -7.95 -16.57
N ALA A 31 -3.74 -7.40 -15.36
CA ALA A 31 -3.30 -6.01 -15.16
C ALA A 31 -1.85 -5.78 -15.61
N ILE A 32 -0.94 -6.73 -15.36
CA ILE A 32 0.45 -6.69 -15.83
C ILE A 32 0.48 -6.71 -17.36
N ALA A 33 -0.28 -7.60 -17.99
CA ALA A 33 -0.35 -7.71 -19.44
C ALA A 33 -0.87 -6.41 -20.07
N GLU A 34 -1.93 -5.84 -19.52
CA GLU A 34 -2.52 -4.59 -19.99
C GLU A 34 -1.54 -3.41 -19.83
N LEU A 35 -0.87 -3.29 -18.68
CA LEU A 35 0.13 -2.24 -18.49
C LEU A 35 1.32 -2.41 -19.46
N ASN A 36 1.78 -3.64 -19.69
CA ASN A 36 2.88 -3.93 -20.62
C ASN A 36 2.56 -3.56 -22.07
N LYS A 37 1.29 -3.63 -22.50
CA LYS A 37 0.85 -3.21 -23.83
C LYS A 37 0.95 -1.69 -24.01
N VAL A 38 0.63 -0.92 -22.97
CA VAL A 38 0.45 0.53 -23.07
C VAL A 38 1.65 1.33 -22.56
N LYS A 39 2.49 0.75 -21.69
CA LYS A 39 3.61 1.45 -21.01
C LYS A 39 4.64 2.11 -21.92
N ASN A 40 4.74 1.67 -23.17
CA ASN A 40 5.67 2.19 -24.18
C ASN A 40 5.01 3.17 -25.16
N GLY A 41 3.71 3.46 -24.98
CA GLY A 41 2.97 4.41 -25.80
C GLY A 41 3.02 5.84 -25.25
N ASP A 42 2.32 6.74 -25.92
CA ASP A 42 2.27 8.17 -25.59
C ASP A 42 1.03 8.56 -24.76
N ASP A 43 0.08 7.64 -24.56
CA ASP A 43 -1.12 7.90 -23.76
C ASP A 43 -0.80 7.81 -22.26
N LEU A 44 -0.36 8.94 -21.70
CA LEU A 44 -0.04 9.04 -20.28
C LEU A 44 -1.26 8.82 -19.37
N ALA A 45 -2.49 9.05 -19.86
CA ALA A 45 -3.69 8.81 -19.07
C ALA A 45 -3.96 7.31 -18.95
N ASP A 46 -3.84 6.58 -20.05
CA ASP A 46 -4.00 5.12 -20.06
C ASP A 46 -2.88 4.44 -19.27
N ILE A 47 -1.61 4.85 -19.44
CA ILE A 47 -0.49 4.33 -18.66
C ILE A 47 -0.72 4.52 -17.15
N LYS A 48 -1.19 5.70 -16.73
CA LYS A 48 -1.52 5.96 -15.32
C LYS A 48 -2.66 5.09 -14.83
N ALA A 49 -3.75 5.00 -15.59
CA ALA A 49 -4.90 4.18 -15.24
C ALA A 49 -4.51 2.70 -15.06
N LYS A 50 -3.76 2.12 -16.01
CA LYS A 50 -3.28 0.74 -15.91
C LYS A 50 -2.27 0.55 -14.78
N THR A 51 -1.45 1.56 -14.48
CA THR A 51 -0.53 1.54 -13.33
C THR A 51 -1.30 1.51 -12.01
N GLU A 52 -2.36 2.29 -11.86
CA GLU A 52 -3.22 2.27 -10.67
C GLU A 52 -3.92 0.92 -10.51
N VAL A 53 -4.48 0.37 -11.59
CA VAL A 53 -5.12 -0.95 -11.58
C VAL A 53 -4.13 -2.03 -11.12
N LEU A 54 -2.91 -2.02 -11.66
CA LEU A 54 -1.87 -2.96 -11.23
C LEU A 54 -1.48 -2.75 -9.77
N SER A 55 -1.34 -1.50 -9.31
CA SER A 55 -1.00 -1.19 -7.92
C SER A 55 -2.04 -1.73 -6.95
N GLN A 56 -3.33 -1.55 -7.25
CA GLN A 56 -4.43 -2.07 -6.42
C GLN A 56 -4.45 -3.60 -6.41
N ALA A 57 -4.19 -4.24 -7.56
CA ALA A 57 -4.10 -5.70 -7.64
C ALA A 57 -2.91 -6.25 -6.85
N ALA A 58 -1.75 -5.58 -6.93
CA ALA A 58 -0.55 -5.94 -6.18
C ALA A 58 -0.75 -5.83 -4.66
N GLN A 59 -1.47 -4.81 -4.19
CA GLN A 59 -1.82 -4.68 -2.77
C GLN A 59 -2.65 -5.86 -2.27
N LYS A 60 -3.66 -6.29 -3.03
CA LYS A 60 -4.50 -7.44 -2.66
C LYS A 60 -3.67 -8.72 -2.51
N ILE A 61 -2.75 -8.99 -3.44
CA ILE A 61 -1.83 -10.13 -3.34
C ILE A 61 -0.91 -10.01 -2.12
N GLY A 62 -0.40 -8.80 -1.84
CA GLY A 62 0.43 -8.53 -0.67
C GLY A 62 -0.29 -8.85 0.64
N GLU A 63 -1.57 -8.51 0.75
CA GLU A 63 -2.41 -8.86 1.90
C GLU A 63 -2.61 -10.38 2.03
N THR A 64 -2.90 -11.09 0.94
CA THR A 64 -3.03 -12.56 0.97
C THR A 64 -1.72 -13.23 1.39
N LEU A 65 -0.58 -12.77 0.86
CA LEU A 65 0.73 -13.28 1.23
C LEU A 65 1.06 -13.05 2.71
N TYR A 66 0.74 -11.87 3.23
CA TYR A 66 0.94 -11.55 4.64
C TYR A 66 0.07 -12.43 5.55
N LYS A 67 -1.21 -12.62 5.18
CA LYS A 67 -2.12 -13.53 5.90
C LYS A 67 -1.63 -14.98 5.87
N ALA A 68 -1.24 -15.48 4.70
CA ALA A 68 -0.69 -16.83 4.54
C ALA A 68 0.60 -17.02 5.36
N ALA A 69 1.46 -16.00 5.46
CA ALA A 69 2.66 -16.04 6.30
C ALA A 69 2.33 -16.06 7.80
N ALA A 70 1.35 -15.26 8.24
CA ALA A 70 0.90 -15.24 9.63
C ALA A 70 0.24 -16.56 10.06
N GLU A 71 -0.53 -17.20 9.18
CA GLU A 71 -1.14 -18.51 9.43
C GLU A 71 -0.11 -19.65 9.46
N ALA A 72 0.92 -19.57 8.61
CA ALA A 72 2.02 -20.55 8.61
C ALA A 72 2.81 -20.52 9.93
N GLN A 73 3.00 -19.35 10.55
CA GLN A 73 3.67 -19.23 11.86
C GLN A 73 2.85 -19.80 13.02
N LYS A 74 1.52 -19.87 12.90
CA LYS A 74 0.65 -20.47 13.93
C LYS A 74 0.66 -22.01 13.96
N LYS A 75 1.21 -22.65 12.91
CA LYS A 75 1.15 -24.10 12.75
C LYS A 75 2.39 -24.85 13.25
N ASP A 76 3.42 -24.13 13.70
CA ASP A 76 4.67 -24.69 14.22
C ASP A 76 4.86 -24.51 15.75
N GLU A 77 3.83 -24.05 16.47
CA GLU A 77 3.86 -24.00 17.93
C GLU A 77 3.09 -25.20 18.50
N PRO A 78 3.70 -26.08 19.34
CA PRO A 78 2.94 -27.08 20.07
C PRO A 78 1.92 -26.37 20.98
N PRO A 79 0.74 -26.96 21.25
CA PRO A 79 -0.27 -26.30 22.04
C PRO A 79 0.25 -26.08 23.47
N LYS A 80 0.63 -24.85 23.79
CA LYS A 80 0.71 -24.40 25.18
C LYS A 80 -0.69 -24.07 25.65
N GLU A 81 -1.32 -25.08 26.24
CA GLU A 81 -2.37 -24.90 27.22
C GLU A 81 -1.82 -24.03 28.37
N GLY A 82 -2.41 -22.85 28.61
CA GLY A 82 -2.13 -22.07 29.82
C GLY A 82 -2.13 -20.56 29.68
N ASP A 83 -3.29 -19.97 30.02
CA ASP A 83 -3.45 -18.75 30.81
C ASP A 83 -3.42 -17.35 30.15
N LYS A 84 -4.63 -16.78 30.16
CA LYS A 84 -5.07 -15.37 30.30
C LYS A 84 -4.90 -14.34 29.17
N PRO A 85 -6.00 -13.60 28.82
CA PRO A 85 -5.92 -12.38 28.03
C PRO A 85 -5.38 -11.25 28.92
N LYS A 86 -4.26 -10.64 28.52
CA LYS A 86 -3.86 -9.34 29.07
C LYS A 86 -4.42 -8.25 28.17
N GLU A 87 -5.42 -7.59 28.72
CA GLU A 87 -6.03 -6.37 28.24
C GLU A 87 -4.98 -5.36 27.77
N ALA A 88 -5.29 -4.77 26.61
CA ALA A 88 -4.57 -3.66 26.03
C ALA A 88 -4.74 -2.43 26.92
N GLU A 89 -3.67 -2.07 27.64
CA GLU A 89 -3.48 -0.72 28.15
C GLU A 89 -2.01 -0.36 27.96
N THR A 90 -1.73 0.54 27.03
CA THR A 90 -0.58 1.46 27.11
C THR A 90 -0.96 2.71 26.33
N GLU A 91 -1.64 3.62 27.02
CA GLU A 91 -1.37 5.04 26.89
C GLU A 91 0.08 5.31 27.30
N GLU A 92 0.80 6.11 26.52
CA GLU A 92 1.52 7.33 26.94
C GLU A 92 2.49 7.73 25.80
N LYS A 93 2.23 8.82 25.07
CA LYS A 93 2.47 10.23 25.41
C LYS A 93 3.80 10.73 24.82
N LYS A 94 3.73 11.64 23.85
CA LYS A 94 4.74 12.67 23.62
C LYS A 94 4.07 13.96 23.14
N ASP A 95 3.88 14.83 24.12
CA ASP A 95 3.93 16.28 24.02
C ASP A 95 5.27 16.68 23.36
N ASP A 96 5.24 17.48 22.30
CA ASP A 96 6.19 18.60 22.12
C ASP A 96 5.67 19.56 21.02
N PRO A 97 5.54 20.86 21.34
CA PRO A 97 4.97 21.89 20.46
C PRO A 97 5.97 22.35 19.39
N LYS A 98 5.51 22.46 18.14
CA LYS A 98 6.26 23.17 17.09
C LYS A 98 5.80 24.64 17.04
N PRO A 99 6.70 25.61 17.25
CA PRO A 99 6.38 27.03 17.06
C PRO A 99 6.25 27.30 15.55
N GLU A 100 5.10 27.82 15.14
CA GLU A 100 4.89 28.38 13.80
C GLU A 100 5.09 29.90 13.84
N ASP A 101 6.28 30.34 13.47
CA ASP A 101 6.58 31.68 12.99
C ASP A 101 7.68 31.52 11.91
N PRO A 102 7.85 32.40 10.90
CA PRO A 102 7.00 33.49 10.43
C PRO A 102 6.79 33.43 8.89
N LYS A 103 5.65 33.88 8.37
CA LYS A 103 5.60 34.38 6.99
C LYS A 103 4.96 35.76 6.92
N SER A 104 5.88 36.72 6.92
CA SER A 104 5.80 38.02 6.30
C SER A 104 4.98 38.05 5.00
N SER A 105 4.33 39.21 4.82
CA SER A 105 4.06 39.92 3.57
C SER A 105 2.66 39.79 2.92
N SER A 106 1.95 40.91 3.05
CA SER A 106 1.42 41.73 1.94
C SER A 106 -0.08 41.67 1.62
N LYS A 107 -0.81 42.64 2.16
CA LYS A 107 -1.88 43.45 1.51
C LYS A 107 -2.25 44.54 2.54
N ASP A 108 -1.61 45.70 2.55
CA ASP A 108 -1.92 46.91 1.75
C ASP A 108 -3.39 47.09 1.34
N ASP A 109 -3.81 48.37 1.37
CA ASP A 109 -5.14 48.92 1.09
C ASP A 109 -6.17 48.72 2.22
N GLY A 110 -6.76 49.73 2.87
CA GLY A 110 -6.98 51.12 2.51
C GLY A 110 -8.38 51.51 3.02
N ALA A 111 -8.50 52.71 3.57
CA ALA A 111 -9.72 53.47 3.83
C ALA A 111 -10.63 53.10 5.03
N GLY A 112 -10.81 54.11 5.91
CA GLY A 112 -12.16 54.59 6.20
C GLY A 112 -12.64 54.47 7.64
N LYS A 113 -12.20 55.40 8.52
CA LYS A 113 -13.12 55.97 9.52
C LYS A 113 -12.63 57.32 10.04
N LYS A 114 -13.09 58.38 9.38
CA LYS A 114 -13.72 59.52 10.04
C LYS A 114 -14.95 59.91 9.24
#